data_AF-A0A7S1NQM8-F1
#
_entry.id   AF-A0A7S1NQM8-F1
#
_cell.length_a   1.000
_cell.length_b   1.000
_cell.length_c   1.000
_cell.angle_alpha   90.00
_cell.angle_beta   90.00
_cell.angle_gamma   90.00
#
_symmetry.space_group_name_H-M   'P 1'
#
loop_
_entity.id
_entity.type
_entity.pdbx_description
1 polymer ?
#
loop_
_entity_poly.entity_id
_entity_poly.type
_entity_poly.pdbx_seq_one_letter_code
_entity_poly.pdbx_strand_id
1 'polypeptide(L)'
;MLSFLPLLLTLFLLPCSTKGSEVQALRHARYAIGVYNGNHDVHLAVAVNGSVVLVAGLCPTCQAANPHTRERVWLQHYTAVFAILQSWGHEVEQFDVAVTQRMMMHWRHPKLVFKDLVYIDHHRGHASHAFYDSPFKRALVLTIDGGGNDGSFHVWSASRSTDLQQLTNPLKGIPGNLGYVYLNLAAAVKLCVTCHLSPEQLMVRSMLGTANPEWKEGILFLIRETGLCNYHPVAKHAKACFHSIIKKLLAFVRSLHLREPRLVDNFAATVQEVLEEYVLASLNLTLAKHPDLDRNWQGVALSGGVASNVILLRRLSDHLQLPVHVPSTPSDAALGVGFLYAVLRP
;
A
#
# COMPACT_ATOMS: atom_id res chain seq x y z
N MET A 1 16.32 23.40 -34.16
CA MET A 1 16.72 24.08 -32.91
C MET A 1 15.50 24.18 -32.00
N LEU A 2 15.39 23.26 -31.05
CA LEU A 2 14.86 23.42 -29.69
C LEU A 2 15.04 22.03 -29.05
N SER A 3 16.07 21.97 -28.22
CA SER A 3 16.68 20.78 -27.63
C SER A 3 15.76 20.08 -26.65
N PHE A 4 15.44 18.81 -26.93
CA PHE A 4 14.99 17.86 -25.91
C PHE A 4 16.20 17.52 -25.02
N LEU A 5 16.24 18.11 -23.82
CA LEU A 5 17.12 17.62 -22.76
C LEU A 5 16.47 16.38 -22.14
N PRO A 6 17.10 15.19 -22.16
CA PRO A 6 16.61 14.06 -21.41
C PRO A 6 16.88 14.34 -19.92
N LEU A 7 15.83 14.52 -19.13
CA LEU A 7 15.93 14.49 -17.66
C LEU A 7 16.36 13.06 -17.26
N LEU A 8 17.68 12.84 -17.19
CA LEU A 8 18.24 11.71 -16.46
C LEU A 8 17.87 11.89 -14.98
N LEU A 9 16.83 11.19 -14.54
CA LEU A 9 16.59 10.94 -13.13
C LEU A 9 17.64 9.93 -12.68
N THR A 10 18.76 10.42 -12.18
CA THR A 10 19.74 9.60 -11.48
C THR A 10 19.16 9.21 -10.13
N LEU A 11 18.40 8.11 -10.10
CA LEU A 11 17.96 7.44 -8.87
C LEU A 11 19.18 6.77 -8.22
N PHE A 12 19.92 7.51 -7.42
CA PHE A 12 20.81 6.91 -6.44
C PHE A 12 20.00 6.49 -5.21
N LEU A 13 20.07 5.19 -4.89
CA LEU A 13 19.68 4.60 -3.61
C LEU A 13 20.57 5.19 -2.50
N LEU A 14 20.26 6.40 -2.03
CA LEU A 14 20.81 6.91 -0.77
C LEU A 14 19.96 6.37 0.38
N PRO A 15 20.58 5.83 1.45
CA PRO A 15 19.87 5.28 2.59
C PRO A 15 18.86 6.27 3.17
N CYS A 16 17.70 5.74 3.56
CA CYS A 16 16.66 6.48 4.26
C CYS A 16 17.13 6.68 5.71
N SER A 17 17.65 7.86 6.02
CA SER A 17 17.73 8.30 7.41
C SER A 17 17.54 9.82 7.48
N THR A 18 16.30 10.27 7.63
CA THR A 18 16.11 11.43 8.51
C THR A 18 16.52 10.96 9.89
N LYS A 19 17.46 11.66 10.54
CA LYS A 19 17.97 11.23 11.84
C LYS A 19 16.81 11.27 12.84
N GLY A 20 16.75 10.33 13.79
CA GLY A 20 15.64 10.26 14.77
C GLY A 20 15.39 11.56 15.55
N SER A 21 16.41 12.42 15.69
CA SER A 21 16.32 13.77 16.27
C SER A 21 15.54 14.77 15.39
N GLU A 22 15.61 14.64 14.06
CA GLU A 22 14.86 15.50 13.13
C GLU A 22 13.36 15.17 13.17
N VAL A 23 12.99 13.89 13.29
CA VAL A 23 11.58 13.47 13.40
C VAL A 23 10.93 13.93 14.72
N GLN A 24 11.69 14.00 15.82
CA GLN A 24 11.17 14.50 17.10
C GLN A 24 10.80 15.98 17.07
N ALA A 25 11.60 16.82 16.41
CA ALA A 25 11.30 18.25 16.28
C ALA A 25 9.98 18.50 15.52
N LEU A 26 9.64 17.61 14.59
CA LEU A 26 8.47 17.72 13.73
C LEU A 26 7.15 17.31 14.41
N ARG A 27 7.19 16.67 15.59
CA ARG A 27 5.98 16.34 16.37
C ARG A 27 5.22 17.58 16.85
N HIS A 28 5.92 18.70 16.96
CA HIS A 28 5.36 19.98 17.41
C HIS A 28 4.98 20.91 16.24
N ALA A 29 4.94 20.38 15.00
CA ALA A 29 4.46 21.14 13.85
C ALA A 29 3.03 21.66 14.09
N ARG A 30 2.84 22.96 13.92
CA ARG A 30 1.52 23.59 13.99
C ARG A 30 0.70 23.17 12.78
N TYR A 31 1.29 23.21 11.59
CA TYR A 31 0.65 22.75 10.35
C TYR A 31 1.52 21.72 9.66
N ALA A 32 0.98 20.52 9.45
CA ALA A 32 1.63 19.45 8.70
C ALA A 32 0.73 18.94 7.58
N ILE A 33 1.30 18.59 6.44
CA ILE A 33 0.57 18.01 5.31
C ILE A 33 1.19 16.69 4.87
N GLY A 34 0.35 15.65 4.78
CA GLY A 34 0.70 14.36 4.20
C GLY A 34 0.18 14.27 2.78
N VAL A 35 1.06 14.02 1.82
CA VAL A 35 0.75 14.00 0.39
C VAL A 35 1.11 12.64 -0.19
N TYR A 36 0.12 11.92 -0.67
CA TYR A 36 0.31 10.75 -1.53
C TYR A 36 -0.17 11.08 -2.94
N ASN A 37 0.71 10.89 -3.93
CA ASN A 37 0.37 11.05 -5.34
C ASN A 37 0.85 9.84 -6.14
N GLY A 38 0.02 8.80 -6.15
CA GLY A 38 0.25 7.55 -6.86
C GLY A 38 -0.29 7.54 -8.28
N ASN A 39 -0.14 6.39 -8.94
CA ASN A 39 -0.65 6.19 -10.31
C ASN A 39 -2.17 6.05 -10.39
N HIS A 40 -2.76 5.48 -9.34
CA HIS A 40 -4.19 5.27 -9.19
C HIS A 40 -4.74 6.17 -8.09
N ASP A 41 -4.19 6.15 -6.89
CA ASP A 41 -4.72 6.95 -5.78
C ASP A 41 -3.96 8.24 -5.53
N VAL A 42 -4.70 9.26 -5.11
CA VAL A 42 -4.15 10.51 -4.61
C VAL A 42 -4.90 10.95 -3.39
N HIS A 43 -4.13 11.35 -2.40
CA HIS A 43 -4.63 11.61 -1.08
C HIS A 43 -3.85 12.72 -0.39
N LEU A 44 -4.59 13.64 0.23
CA LEU A 44 -4.07 14.71 1.07
C LEU A 44 -4.60 14.54 2.49
N ALA A 45 -3.72 14.65 3.47
CA ALA A 45 -4.10 14.79 4.87
C ALA A 45 -3.48 16.06 5.44
N VAL A 46 -4.18 16.75 6.30
CA VAL A 46 -3.66 17.93 7.01
C VAL A 46 -3.83 17.72 8.50
N ALA A 47 -2.76 17.95 9.24
CA ALA A 47 -2.78 17.99 10.70
C ALA A 47 -2.54 19.41 11.22
N VAL A 48 -3.26 19.74 12.29
CA VAL A 48 -3.12 20.98 13.04
C VAL A 48 -2.77 20.61 14.48
N ASN A 49 -1.64 21.12 14.98
CA ASN A 49 -1.15 20.86 16.34
C ASN A 49 -1.08 19.36 16.68
N GLY A 50 -0.55 18.55 15.76
CA GLY A 50 -0.41 17.10 15.94
C GLY A 50 -1.66 16.26 15.61
N SER A 51 -2.83 16.87 15.48
CA SER A 51 -4.09 16.16 15.19
C SER A 51 -4.45 16.27 13.72
N VAL A 52 -4.77 15.14 13.06
CA VAL A 52 -5.30 15.15 11.68
C VAL A 52 -6.71 15.74 11.69
N VAL A 53 -6.91 16.85 10.98
CA VAL A 53 -8.19 17.58 10.93
C VAL A 53 -8.89 17.46 9.59
N LEU A 54 -8.15 17.16 8.52
CA LEU A 54 -8.69 17.06 7.17
C LEU A 54 -8.04 15.90 6.43
N VAL A 55 -8.87 15.14 5.74
CA VAL A 55 -8.50 13.97 4.94
C VAL A 55 -9.28 14.10 3.62
N ALA A 56 -8.58 14.14 2.49
CA ALA A 56 -9.16 14.42 1.19
C ALA A 56 -8.53 13.53 0.11
N GLY A 57 -9.31 12.56 -0.36
CA GLY A 57 -8.97 11.74 -1.53
C GLY A 57 -9.65 12.24 -2.80
N LEU A 58 -9.06 11.98 -3.96
CA LEU A 58 -9.78 12.15 -5.22
C LEU A 58 -10.74 10.99 -5.49
N CYS A 59 -11.88 11.31 -6.10
CA CYS A 59 -12.81 10.31 -6.62
C CYS A 59 -12.15 9.45 -7.72
N PRO A 60 -12.43 8.13 -7.78
CA PRO A 60 -11.86 7.20 -8.78
C PRO A 60 -12.04 7.63 -10.25
N THR A 61 -13.14 8.31 -10.59
CA THR A 61 -13.39 8.79 -11.96
C THR A 61 -12.42 9.90 -12.37
N CYS A 62 -12.02 10.74 -11.41
CA CYS A 62 -11.05 11.81 -11.62
C CYS A 62 -9.62 11.26 -11.75
N GLN A 63 -9.33 10.13 -11.10
CA GLN A 63 -8.05 9.44 -11.18
C GLN A 63 -7.79 8.78 -12.55
N ALA A 64 -8.85 8.34 -13.24
CA ALA A 64 -8.78 7.70 -14.56
C ALA A 64 -8.49 8.66 -15.72
N ALA A 65 -8.41 9.97 -15.47
CA ALA A 65 -8.23 10.97 -16.50
C ALA A 65 -6.82 10.93 -17.15
N ASN A 66 -6.65 11.55 -18.32
CA ASN A 66 -5.33 11.69 -18.95
C ASN A 66 -4.38 12.57 -18.08
N PRO A 67 -3.05 12.56 -18.31
CA PRO A 67 -2.08 13.27 -17.46
C PRO A 67 -2.34 14.79 -17.30
N HIS A 68 -2.76 15.49 -18.36
CA HIS A 68 -3.06 16.92 -18.31
C HIS A 68 -4.32 17.21 -17.50
N THR A 69 -5.36 16.38 -17.67
CA THR A 69 -6.57 16.48 -16.87
C THR A 69 -6.28 16.17 -15.40
N ARG A 70 -5.43 15.17 -15.12
CA ARG A 70 -4.95 14.89 -13.76
C ARG A 70 -4.29 16.09 -13.12
N GLU A 71 -3.34 16.74 -13.81
CA GLU A 71 -2.69 17.95 -13.30
C GLU A 71 -3.67 19.06 -12.91
N ARG A 72 -4.65 19.35 -13.77
CA ARG A 72 -5.68 20.35 -13.48
C ARG A 72 -6.54 19.95 -12.28
N VAL A 73 -6.96 18.69 -12.20
CA VAL A 73 -7.76 18.17 -11.09
C VAL A 73 -6.95 18.22 -9.79
N TRP A 74 -5.63 17.97 -9.83
CA TRP A 74 -4.76 18.12 -8.66
C TRP A 74 -4.81 19.55 -8.12
N LEU A 75 -4.62 20.54 -9.00
CA LEU A 75 -4.63 21.94 -8.59
C LEU A 75 -5.96 22.34 -7.96
N GLN A 76 -7.07 21.84 -8.50
CA GLN A 76 -8.41 22.04 -7.92
C GLN A 76 -8.54 21.39 -6.55
N HIS A 77 -8.03 20.16 -6.38
CA HIS A 77 -8.06 19.43 -5.10
C HIS A 77 -7.27 20.15 -4.00
N TYR A 78 -6.04 20.58 -4.30
CA TYR A 78 -5.26 21.42 -3.38
C TYR A 78 -6.00 22.71 -3.04
N THR A 79 -6.53 23.42 -4.04
CA THR A 79 -7.27 24.67 -3.83
C THR A 79 -8.48 24.46 -2.92
N ALA A 80 -9.23 23.37 -3.09
CA ALA A 80 -10.37 23.02 -2.23
C ALA A 80 -9.92 22.75 -0.78
N VAL A 81 -8.83 22.01 -0.58
CA VAL A 81 -8.25 21.75 0.74
C VAL A 81 -7.91 23.06 1.46
N PHE A 82 -7.23 24.00 0.79
CA PHE A 82 -6.91 25.31 1.38
C PHE A 82 -8.16 26.12 1.70
N ALA A 83 -9.18 26.13 0.84
CA ALA A 83 -10.43 26.84 1.07
C ALA A 83 -11.21 26.26 2.28
N ILE A 84 -11.20 24.93 2.46
CA ILE A 84 -11.81 24.27 3.62
C ILE A 84 -11.07 24.64 4.91
N LEU A 85 -9.74 24.59 4.91
CA LEU A 85 -8.95 25.00 6.07
C LEU A 85 -9.24 26.44 6.47
N GLN A 86 -9.30 27.35 5.49
CA GLN A 86 -9.62 28.75 5.72
C GLN A 86 -11.03 28.93 6.30
N SER A 87 -12.03 28.19 5.80
CA SER A 87 -13.40 28.26 6.33
C SER A 87 -13.52 27.74 7.77
N TRP A 88 -12.58 26.92 8.22
CA TRP A 88 -12.44 26.47 9.61
C TRP A 88 -11.57 27.40 10.47
N GLY A 89 -11.13 28.55 9.94
CA GLY A 89 -10.29 29.51 10.65
C GLY A 89 -8.80 29.17 10.67
N HIS A 90 -8.37 28.23 9.82
CA HIS A 90 -6.95 27.93 9.63
C HIS A 90 -6.39 28.66 8.40
N GLU A 91 -5.78 29.81 8.64
CA GLU A 91 -5.06 30.57 7.60
C GLU A 91 -3.66 29.98 7.41
N VAL A 92 -3.57 28.93 6.57
CA VAL A 92 -2.31 28.26 6.27
C VAL A 92 -1.61 28.96 5.11
N GLU A 93 -0.66 29.84 5.43
CA GLU A 93 0.25 30.43 4.44
C GLU A 93 1.44 29.51 4.11
N GLN A 94 1.89 28.74 5.09
CA GLN A 94 3.01 27.80 4.99
C GLN A 94 2.81 26.64 5.98
N PHE A 95 3.12 25.42 5.54
CA PHE A 95 3.22 24.25 6.41
C PHE A 95 4.59 24.20 7.09
N ASP A 96 4.65 23.77 8.33
CA ASP A 96 5.93 23.50 8.99
C ASP A 96 6.59 22.27 8.33
N VAL A 97 5.80 21.26 7.98
CA VAL A 97 6.30 20.04 7.34
C VAL A 97 5.36 19.49 6.27
N ALA A 98 5.93 19.07 5.15
CA ALA A 98 5.29 18.22 4.18
C ALA A 98 5.88 16.80 4.27
N VAL A 99 5.03 15.78 4.26
CA VAL A 99 5.43 14.37 4.33
C VAL A 99 4.90 13.62 3.12
N THR A 100 5.76 12.88 2.43
CA THR A 100 5.41 12.15 1.19
C THR A 100 6.33 10.95 0.97
N GLN A 101 6.15 10.21 -0.12
CA GLN A 101 7.08 9.14 -0.55
C GLN A 101 8.03 9.63 -1.64
N ARG A 102 9.19 8.98 -1.80
CA ARG A 102 10.22 9.39 -2.80
C ARG A 102 9.76 9.29 -4.26
N MET A 103 8.78 8.44 -4.56
CA MET A 103 8.15 8.40 -5.88
C MET A 103 7.06 9.48 -5.96
N MET A 104 7.50 10.71 -6.26
CA MET A 104 6.60 11.82 -6.53
C MET A 104 6.43 12.00 -8.03
N MET A 105 5.21 11.84 -8.53
CA MET A 105 4.80 12.42 -9.79
C MET A 105 4.06 13.73 -9.52
N HIS A 106 4.48 14.84 -10.14
CA HIS A 106 3.68 16.07 -10.34
C HIS A 106 2.97 16.70 -9.13
N TRP A 107 3.72 17.04 -8.07
CA TRP A 107 3.18 17.60 -6.81
C TRP A 107 3.22 19.15 -6.68
N ARG A 108 3.73 19.89 -7.67
CA ARG A 108 3.97 21.33 -7.52
C ARG A 108 2.67 22.14 -7.62
N HIS A 109 2.07 22.45 -6.48
CA HIS A 109 1.02 23.45 -6.37
C HIS A 109 1.61 24.80 -5.90
N PRO A 110 1.30 25.95 -6.52
CA PRO A 110 1.88 27.25 -6.14
C PRO A 110 1.65 27.66 -4.68
N LYS A 111 0.53 27.24 -4.06
CA LYS A 111 0.23 27.48 -2.64
C LYS A 111 0.81 26.44 -1.68
N LEU A 112 1.40 25.35 -2.18
CA LEU A 112 1.99 24.33 -1.31
C LEU A 112 3.40 24.77 -0.91
N VAL A 113 3.47 25.63 0.11
CA VAL A 113 4.72 26.12 0.70
C VAL A 113 4.94 25.38 2.02
N PHE A 114 6.14 24.84 2.23
CA PHE A 114 6.52 24.15 3.46
C PHE A 114 7.96 24.50 3.86
N LYS A 115 8.28 24.41 5.16
CA LYS A 115 9.66 24.59 5.66
C LYS A 115 10.48 23.33 5.46
N ASP A 116 9.95 22.20 5.92
CA ASP A 116 10.61 20.90 5.84
C ASP A 116 9.87 19.91 4.93
N LEU A 117 10.63 19.04 4.27
CA LEU A 117 10.11 17.95 3.46
C LEU A 117 10.67 16.61 3.95
N VAL A 118 9.77 15.72 4.36
CA VAL A 118 10.12 14.39 4.86
C VAL A 118 9.65 13.33 3.89
N TYR A 119 10.55 12.40 3.60
CA TYR A 119 10.23 11.21 2.83
C TYR A 119 10.02 10.01 3.74
N ILE A 120 8.87 9.36 3.61
CA ILE A 120 8.49 8.12 4.29
C ILE A 120 8.31 7.04 3.23
N ASP A 121 8.83 5.85 3.54
CA ASP A 121 8.61 4.69 2.69
C ASP A 121 7.13 4.27 2.69
N HIS A 122 6.66 3.81 1.55
CA HIS A 122 5.26 3.54 1.27
C HIS A 122 4.62 2.60 2.31
N HIS A 123 5.23 1.44 2.53
CA HIS A 123 4.73 0.48 3.51
C HIS A 123 4.95 0.94 4.96
N ARG A 124 5.95 1.79 5.25
CA ARG A 124 6.03 2.48 6.54
C ARG A 124 4.86 3.45 6.75
N GLY A 125 4.38 4.11 5.69
CA GLY A 125 3.14 4.89 5.69
C GLY A 125 1.94 4.04 6.08
N HIS A 126 1.74 2.90 5.40
CA HIS A 126 0.66 1.96 5.75
C HIS A 126 0.74 1.45 7.19
N ALA A 127 1.95 1.08 7.65
CA ALA A 127 2.14 0.57 8.99
C ALA A 127 1.83 1.64 10.05
N SER A 128 2.22 2.89 9.79
CA SER A 128 1.90 4.02 10.65
C SER A 128 0.40 4.30 10.66
N HIS A 129 -0.26 4.23 9.50
CA HIS A 129 -1.72 4.37 9.41
C HIS A 129 -2.42 3.31 10.28
N ALA A 130 -2.09 2.03 10.09
CA ALA A 130 -2.70 0.93 10.85
C ALA A 130 -2.44 1.06 12.36
N PHE A 131 -1.18 1.30 12.75
CA PHE A 131 -0.80 1.29 14.15
C PHE A 131 -1.37 2.49 14.91
N TYR A 132 -1.18 3.71 14.42
CA TYR A 132 -1.65 4.94 15.11
C TYR A 132 -3.16 5.13 15.06
N ASP A 133 -3.86 4.50 14.13
CA ASP A 133 -5.32 4.41 14.16
C ASP A 133 -5.85 3.34 15.14
N SER A 134 -5.06 2.30 15.43
CA SER A 134 -5.48 1.21 16.32
C SER A 134 -5.55 1.60 17.80
N PRO A 135 -6.40 0.94 18.61
CA PRO A 135 -6.44 1.17 20.06
C PRO A 135 -5.26 0.54 20.81
N PHE A 136 -4.35 -0.15 20.12
CA PHE A 136 -3.31 -0.95 20.75
C PHE A 136 -2.13 -0.10 21.21
N LYS A 137 -1.63 -0.34 22.42
CA LYS A 137 -0.35 0.22 22.90
C LYS A 137 0.83 -0.51 22.25
N ARG A 138 0.66 -1.80 21.98
CA ARG A 138 1.63 -2.69 21.34
C ARG A 138 0.92 -3.59 20.35
N ALA A 139 1.41 -3.66 19.12
CA ALA A 139 0.76 -4.43 18.06
C ALA A 139 1.78 -5.11 17.16
N LEU A 140 1.38 -6.25 16.61
CA LEU A 140 1.99 -6.77 15.39
C LEU A 140 1.34 -6.03 14.22
N VAL A 141 2.13 -5.44 13.33
CA VAL A 141 1.59 -4.71 12.18
C VAL A 141 1.94 -5.48 10.92
N LEU A 142 0.98 -5.69 10.04
CA LEU A 142 1.19 -6.26 8.71
C LEU A 142 0.73 -5.24 7.67
N THR A 143 1.48 -5.12 6.59
CA THR A 143 0.99 -4.37 5.43
C THR A 143 1.19 -5.20 4.19
N ILE A 144 0.15 -5.23 3.37
CA ILE A 144 0.07 -6.11 2.21
C ILE A 144 -0.59 -5.30 1.10
N ASP A 145 0.17 -4.99 0.06
CA ASP A 145 -0.28 -4.10 -1.01
C ASP A 145 0.19 -4.57 -2.39
N GLY A 146 -0.30 -3.92 -3.46
CA GLY A 146 0.13 -4.12 -4.83
C GLY A 146 1.55 -3.63 -5.10
N GLY A 147 2.10 -2.78 -4.24
CA GLY A 147 3.53 -2.48 -4.16
C GLY A 147 3.83 -1.01 -3.85
N GLY A 148 5.02 -0.76 -3.32
CA GLY A 148 5.53 0.55 -3.00
C GLY A 148 7.03 0.66 -3.29
N ASN A 149 7.63 1.79 -2.92
CA ASN A 149 9.07 1.99 -3.10
C ASN A 149 9.93 1.07 -2.21
N ASP A 150 9.32 0.41 -1.23
CA ASP A 150 9.95 -0.46 -0.24
C ASP A 150 9.47 -1.92 -0.28
N GLY A 151 8.63 -2.34 -1.23
CA GLY A 151 8.23 -3.74 -1.40
C GLY A 151 6.71 -3.91 -1.60
N SER A 152 6.17 -5.06 -1.22
CA SER A 152 4.72 -5.39 -1.31
C SER A 152 4.15 -6.05 -0.04
N PHE A 153 5.02 -6.54 0.84
CA PHE A 153 4.65 -7.23 2.07
C PHE A 153 5.67 -6.93 3.16
N HIS A 154 5.18 -6.51 4.33
CA HIS A 154 6.04 -6.23 5.47
C HIS A 154 5.37 -6.54 6.80
N VAL A 155 6.19 -6.84 7.79
CA VAL A 155 5.78 -7.11 9.17
C VAL A 155 6.59 -6.21 10.10
N TRP A 156 5.92 -5.63 11.10
CA TRP A 156 6.54 -4.81 12.13
C TRP A 156 6.08 -5.24 13.51
N SER A 157 6.96 -5.06 14.49
CA SER A 157 6.57 -4.94 15.89
C SER A 157 6.42 -3.47 16.22
N ALA A 158 5.31 -3.08 16.84
CA ALA A 158 5.00 -1.69 17.14
C ALA A 158 4.74 -1.49 18.63
N SER A 159 5.22 -0.36 19.16
CA SER A 159 4.87 0.12 20.50
C SER A 159 4.74 1.64 20.50
N ARG A 160 3.80 2.20 21.27
CA ARG A 160 3.67 3.65 21.43
C ARG A 160 4.93 4.30 22.02
N SER A 161 5.71 3.53 22.78
CA SER A 161 6.97 4.00 23.39
C SER A 161 8.16 4.00 22.41
N THR A 162 8.23 3.05 21.49
CA THR A 162 9.41 2.83 20.62
C THR A 162 9.12 2.98 19.13
N ASP A 163 7.87 3.28 18.74
CA ASP A 163 7.40 3.31 17.36
C ASP A 163 7.49 1.94 16.66
N LEU A 164 7.50 1.93 15.33
CA LEU A 164 7.57 0.76 14.45
C LEU A 164 9.01 0.22 14.31
N GLN A 165 9.19 -1.05 14.64
CA GLN A 165 10.37 -1.86 14.33
C GLN A 165 10.03 -2.82 13.18
N GLN A 166 10.65 -2.61 12.01
CA GLN A 166 10.47 -3.49 10.86
C GLN A 166 11.19 -4.83 11.08
N LEU A 167 10.47 -5.93 10.85
CA LEU A 167 10.96 -7.29 11.02
C LEU A 167 11.29 -7.96 9.68
N THR A 168 10.60 -7.57 8.62
CA THR A 168 10.86 -8.03 7.27
C THR A 168 12.08 -7.34 6.67
N ASN A 169 12.83 -8.08 5.86
CA ASN A 169 13.82 -7.49 4.97
C ASN A 169 13.34 -7.68 3.52
N PRO A 170 13.01 -6.61 2.79
CA PRO A 170 12.50 -6.70 1.42
C PRO A 170 13.46 -7.45 0.47
N LEU A 171 14.76 -7.45 0.75
CA LEU A 171 15.79 -8.13 -0.06
C LEU A 171 16.10 -9.57 0.39
N LYS A 172 15.60 -10.01 1.56
CA LYS A 172 15.89 -11.34 2.16
C LYS A 172 14.64 -12.11 2.61
N GLY A 173 13.47 -11.69 2.12
CA GLY A 173 12.16 -12.29 2.39
C GLY A 173 11.76 -13.36 1.37
N ILE A 174 10.56 -13.92 1.51
CA ILE A 174 9.95 -14.73 0.47
C ILE A 174 9.50 -13.78 -0.65
N PRO A 175 10.08 -13.86 -1.86
CA PRO A 175 9.72 -12.95 -2.94
C PRO A 175 8.26 -13.19 -3.32
N GLY A 176 7.43 -12.15 -3.24
CA GLY A 176 6.03 -12.27 -3.65
C GLY A 176 5.28 -10.94 -3.72
N ASN A 177 4.49 -10.73 -4.78
CA ASN A 177 3.55 -9.61 -4.85
C ASN A 177 2.10 -10.11 -4.91
N LEU A 178 1.50 -10.23 -3.73
CA LEU A 178 0.17 -10.78 -3.52
C LEU A 178 -0.92 -9.86 -4.07
N GLY A 179 -0.86 -8.56 -3.75
CA GLY A 179 -1.86 -7.59 -4.18
C GLY A 179 -1.95 -7.49 -5.70
N TYR A 180 -0.78 -7.43 -6.36
CA TYR A 180 -0.73 -7.38 -7.81
C TYR A 180 -1.32 -8.64 -8.46
N VAL A 181 -0.96 -9.83 -7.98
CA VAL A 181 -1.44 -11.08 -8.57
C VAL A 181 -2.93 -11.25 -8.35
N TYR A 182 -3.42 -11.00 -7.14
CA TYR A 182 -4.83 -11.11 -6.81
C TYR A 182 -5.70 -10.20 -7.70
N LEU A 183 -5.30 -8.94 -7.85
CA LEU A 183 -5.95 -7.97 -8.75
C LEU A 183 -5.93 -8.45 -10.21
N ASN A 184 -4.76 -8.87 -10.71
CA ASN A 184 -4.60 -9.19 -12.12
C ASN A 184 -5.21 -10.54 -12.51
N LEU A 185 -5.30 -11.52 -11.60
CA LEU A 185 -6.03 -12.77 -11.84
C LEU A 185 -7.53 -12.49 -12.00
N ALA A 186 -8.12 -11.63 -11.16
CA ALA A 186 -9.51 -11.20 -11.34
C ALA A 186 -9.71 -10.52 -12.71
N ALA A 187 -8.83 -9.58 -13.07
CA ALA A 187 -8.87 -8.90 -14.36
C ALA A 187 -8.71 -9.85 -15.55
N ALA A 188 -7.83 -10.85 -15.45
CA ALA A 188 -7.61 -11.82 -16.52
C ALA A 188 -8.80 -12.76 -16.74
N VAL A 189 -9.52 -13.14 -15.67
CA VAL A 189 -10.79 -13.88 -15.82
C VAL A 189 -11.79 -13.04 -16.62
N LYS A 190 -11.92 -11.75 -16.30
CA LYS A 190 -12.77 -10.83 -17.07
C LYS A 190 -12.43 -10.78 -18.56
N LEU A 191 -11.14 -10.78 -18.90
CA LEU A 191 -10.68 -10.73 -20.29
C LEU A 191 -10.77 -12.08 -21.02
N CYS A 192 -10.60 -13.19 -20.33
CA CYS A 192 -10.50 -14.51 -20.97
C CYS A 192 -11.82 -15.30 -20.96
N VAL A 193 -12.71 -15.01 -20.02
CA VAL A 193 -13.90 -15.81 -19.70
C VAL A 193 -15.19 -14.98 -19.81
N THR A 194 -15.08 -13.68 -20.15
CA THR A 194 -16.19 -12.70 -20.24
C THR A 194 -17.09 -12.62 -18.99
N CYS A 195 -16.63 -13.16 -17.86
CA CYS A 195 -17.28 -13.05 -16.57
C CYS A 195 -16.75 -11.80 -15.84
N HIS A 196 -17.63 -10.90 -15.41
CA HIS A 196 -17.21 -9.79 -14.56
C HIS A 196 -16.71 -10.33 -13.23
N LEU A 197 -15.41 -10.15 -12.99
CA LEU A 197 -14.74 -10.54 -11.75
C LEU A 197 -13.82 -9.40 -11.31
N SER A 198 -14.28 -8.58 -10.36
CA SER A 198 -13.45 -7.66 -9.59
C SER A 198 -12.73 -8.42 -8.45
N PRO A 199 -11.70 -7.83 -7.82
CA PRO A 199 -11.07 -8.43 -6.63
C PRO A 199 -12.06 -8.74 -5.50
N GLU A 200 -13.05 -7.87 -5.30
CA GLU A 200 -14.11 -8.06 -4.30
C GLU A 200 -15.03 -9.22 -4.71
N GLN A 201 -15.41 -9.29 -5.99
CA GLN A 201 -16.17 -10.43 -6.50
C GLN A 201 -15.38 -11.73 -6.41
N LEU A 202 -14.05 -11.71 -6.62
CA LEU A 202 -13.19 -12.87 -6.43
C LEU A 202 -13.24 -13.33 -4.96
N MET A 203 -13.11 -12.39 -4.01
CA MET A 203 -13.23 -12.72 -2.59
C MET A 203 -14.59 -13.34 -2.26
N VAL A 204 -15.70 -12.76 -2.74
CA VAL A 204 -17.04 -13.28 -2.48
C VAL A 204 -17.24 -14.68 -3.08
N ARG A 205 -16.82 -14.88 -4.33
CA ARG A 205 -16.97 -16.15 -5.04
C ARG A 205 -16.09 -17.25 -4.47
N SER A 206 -14.98 -16.90 -3.81
CA SER A 206 -14.11 -17.87 -3.14
C SER A 206 -14.85 -18.70 -2.10
N MET A 207 -15.87 -18.14 -1.45
CA MET A 207 -16.71 -18.83 -0.46
C MET A 207 -17.67 -19.86 -1.07
N LEU A 208 -17.91 -19.78 -2.38
CA LEU A 208 -18.82 -20.68 -3.12
C LEU A 208 -18.07 -21.84 -3.78
N GLY A 209 -16.75 -21.73 -3.90
CA GLY A 209 -15.91 -22.69 -4.58
C GLY A 209 -15.27 -23.72 -3.65
N THR A 210 -14.61 -24.68 -4.28
CA THR A 210 -13.66 -25.59 -3.62
C THR A 210 -12.30 -25.40 -4.28
N ALA A 211 -11.26 -25.14 -3.50
CA ALA A 211 -9.92 -24.93 -4.02
C ALA A 211 -9.44 -26.18 -4.79
N ASN A 212 -8.75 -25.95 -5.90
CA ASN A 212 -8.14 -26.98 -6.71
C ASN A 212 -6.61 -27.00 -6.45
N PRO A 213 -6.08 -28.05 -5.81
CA PRO A 213 -4.65 -28.17 -5.51
C PRO A 213 -3.75 -28.07 -6.75
N GLU A 214 -4.20 -28.55 -7.91
CA GLU A 214 -3.41 -28.55 -9.15
C GLU A 214 -3.12 -27.13 -9.67
N TRP A 215 -3.97 -26.16 -9.32
CA TRP A 215 -3.82 -24.78 -9.77
C TRP A 215 -2.94 -23.94 -8.83
N LYS A 216 -2.70 -24.40 -7.61
CA LYS A 216 -1.95 -23.65 -6.59
C LYS A 216 -0.53 -23.31 -7.04
N GLU A 217 0.20 -24.27 -7.61
CA GLU A 217 1.58 -24.07 -8.04
C GLU A 217 1.70 -23.00 -9.13
N GLY A 218 0.75 -22.95 -10.08
CA GLY A 218 0.71 -21.91 -11.10
C GLY A 218 0.51 -20.51 -10.51
N ILE A 219 -0.36 -20.39 -9.50
CA ILE A 219 -0.61 -19.11 -8.80
C ILE A 219 0.61 -18.71 -7.98
N LEU A 220 1.21 -19.64 -7.22
CA LEU A 220 2.43 -19.41 -6.44
C LEU A 220 3.61 -18.99 -7.31
N PHE A 221 3.76 -19.60 -8.49
CA PHE A 221 4.76 -19.19 -9.47
C PHE A 221 4.56 -17.73 -9.90
N LEU A 222 3.32 -17.34 -10.23
CA LEU A 222 3.01 -15.95 -10.59
C LEU A 222 3.31 -14.97 -9.44
N ILE A 223 3.01 -15.35 -8.20
CA ILE A 223 3.35 -14.56 -7.00
C ILE A 223 4.85 -14.35 -6.87
N ARG A 224 5.65 -15.41 -7.00
CA ARG A 224 7.10 -15.31 -6.86
C ARG A 224 7.72 -14.44 -7.95
N GLU A 225 7.31 -14.65 -9.19
CA GLU A 225 7.80 -13.89 -10.35
C GLU A 225 7.48 -12.40 -10.24
N THR A 226 6.27 -12.04 -9.78
CA THR A 226 5.89 -10.63 -9.59
C THR A 226 6.69 -9.98 -8.46
N GLY A 227 6.96 -10.72 -7.39
CA GLY A 227 7.84 -10.27 -6.32
C GLY A 227 9.24 -9.90 -6.81
N LEU A 228 9.80 -10.68 -7.74
CA LEU A 228 11.12 -10.40 -8.32
C LEU A 228 11.13 -9.12 -9.18
N CYS A 229 10.02 -8.82 -9.87
CA CYS A 229 9.92 -7.59 -10.67
C CYS A 229 9.86 -6.32 -9.81
N ASN A 230 9.32 -6.38 -8.58
CA ASN A 230 9.28 -5.23 -7.65
C ASN A 230 10.70 -4.73 -7.31
N TYR A 231 11.68 -5.63 -7.23
CA TYR A 231 13.04 -5.31 -6.82
C TYR A 231 13.99 -5.07 -7.99
N HIS A 232 13.47 -4.92 -9.21
CA HIS A 232 14.32 -4.72 -10.37
C HIS A 232 14.96 -3.30 -10.31
N PRO A 233 16.31 -3.17 -10.27
CA PRO A 233 17.00 -1.90 -10.00
C PRO A 233 16.79 -0.84 -11.09
N VAL A 234 16.43 -1.28 -12.30
CA VAL A 234 16.18 -0.42 -13.46
C VAL A 234 14.69 -0.39 -13.79
N ALA A 235 14.06 0.79 -13.70
CA ALA A 235 12.62 0.97 -13.93
C ALA A 235 12.13 0.48 -15.30
N LYS A 236 12.91 0.67 -16.37
CA LYS A 236 12.58 0.16 -17.72
C LYS A 236 12.47 -1.36 -17.75
N HIS A 237 13.38 -2.05 -17.05
CA HIS A 237 13.37 -3.50 -16.96
C HIS A 237 12.25 -3.99 -16.03
N ALA A 238 11.95 -3.27 -14.94
CA ALA A 238 10.76 -3.55 -14.14
C ALA A 238 9.49 -3.52 -15.00
N LYS A 239 9.31 -2.49 -15.83
CA LYS A 239 8.15 -2.39 -16.75
C LYS A 239 8.08 -3.54 -17.75
N ALA A 240 9.22 -3.95 -18.33
CA ALA A 240 9.27 -5.10 -19.23
C ALA A 240 8.95 -6.42 -18.49
N CYS A 241 9.43 -6.56 -17.25
CA CYS A 241 9.17 -7.69 -16.35
C CYS A 241 7.65 -7.82 -16.09
N PHE A 242 6.99 -6.73 -15.69
CA PHE A 242 5.54 -6.70 -15.50
C PHE A 242 4.75 -7.02 -16.78
N HIS A 243 5.18 -6.51 -17.94
CA HIS A 243 4.52 -6.84 -19.21
C HIS A 243 4.62 -8.34 -19.54
N SER A 244 5.76 -8.98 -19.24
CA SER A 244 5.95 -10.43 -19.37
C SER A 244 5.01 -11.21 -18.45
N ILE A 245 4.89 -10.78 -17.19
CA ILE A 245 3.98 -11.39 -16.21
C ILE A 245 2.54 -11.36 -16.69
N ILE A 246 2.04 -10.21 -17.20
CA ILE A 246 0.66 -10.12 -17.68
C ILE A 246 0.39 -11.14 -18.78
N LYS A 247 1.35 -11.38 -19.69
CA LYS A 247 1.23 -12.44 -20.70
C LYS A 247 1.15 -13.82 -20.08
N LYS A 248 2.05 -14.14 -19.14
CA LYS A 248 2.06 -15.42 -18.41
C LYS A 248 0.74 -15.65 -17.66
N LEU A 249 0.24 -14.62 -17.00
CA LEU A 249 -1.01 -14.64 -16.23
C LEU A 249 -2.22 -14.90 -17.15
N LEU A 250 -2.32 -14.19 -18.27
CA LEU A 250 -3.38 -14.44 -19.27
C LEU A 250 -3.28 -15.85 -19.87
N ALA A 251 -2.07 -16.35 -20.15
CA ALA A 251 -1.86 -17.70 -20.64
C ALA A 251 -2.30 -18.75 -19.60
N PHE A 252 -1.92 -18.55 -18.34
CA PHE A 252 -2.33 -19.40 -17.22
C PHE A 252 -3.86 -19.46 -17.11
N VAL A 253 -4.54 -18.31 -17.00
CA VAL A 253 -6.01 -18.28 -16.88
C VAL A 253 -6.71 -18.92 -18.08
N ARG A 254 -6.21 -18.73 -19.31
CA ARG A 254 -6.76 -19.41 -20.50
C ARG A 254 -6.60 -20.93 -20.43
N SER A 255 -5.46 -21.41 -19.93
CA SER A 255 -5.18 -22.86 -19.81
C SER A 255 -6.11 -23.58 -18.83
N LEU A 256 -6.71 -22.85 -17.88
CA LEU A 256 -7.65 -23.43 -16.92
C LEU A 256 -9.02 -23.75 -17.51
N HIS A 257 -9.33 -23.25 -18.72
CA HIS A 257 -10.61 -23.49 -19.40
C HIS A 257 -11.84 -23.28 -18.51
N LEU A 258 -11.90 -22.15 -17.79
CA LEU A 258 -12.97 -21.80 -16.83
C LEU A 258 -14.33 -21.52 -17.51
N ARG A 259 -14.88 -22.49 -18.24
CA ARG A 259 -16.08 -22.34 -19.09
C ARG A 259 -17.39 -22.35 -18.29
N GLU A 260 -17.34 -22.85 -17.07
CA GLU A 260 -18.51 -23.01 -16.21
C GLU A 260 -18.40 -22.12 -14.97
N PRO A 261 -19.52 -21.54 -14.48
CA PRO A 261 -19.52 -20.69 -13.28
C PRO A 261 -18.83 -21.33 -12.07
N ARG A 262 -19.06 -22.63 -11.86
CA ARG A 262 -18.47 -23.39 -10.74
C ARG A 262 -16.94 -23.46 -10.82
N LEU A 263 -16.37 -23.52 -12.03
CA LEU A 263 -14.91 -23.49 -12.20
C LEU A 263 -14.34 -22.11 -11.85
N VAL A 264 -15.07 -21.02 -12.13
CA VAL A 264 -14.70 -19.67 -11.70
C VAL A 264 -14.73 -19.55 -10.18
N ASP A 265 -15.74 -20.14 -9.52
CA ASP A 265 -15.82 -20.18 -8.06
C ASP A 265 -14.67 -20.99 -7.45
N ASN A 266 -14.38 -22.19 -7.99
CA ASN A 266 -13.23 -22.99 -7.57
C ASN A 266 -11.89 -22.26 -7.79
N PHE A 267 -11.77 -21.51 -8.88
CA PHE A 267 -10.58 -20.72 -9.16
C PHE A 267 -10.44 -19.60 -8.14
N ALA A 268 -11.52 -18.87 -7.84
CA ALA A 268 -11.55 -17.86 -6.80
C ALA A 268 -11.18 -18.44 -5.42
N ALA A 269 -11.73 -19.62 -5.07
CA ALA A 269 -11.38 -20.35 -3.84
C ALA A 269 -9.90 -20.70 -3.79
N THR A 270 -9.33 -21.17 -4.90
CA THR A 270 -7.90 -21.51 -4.98
C THR A 270 -7.01 -20.27 -4.82
N VAL A 271 -7.34 -19.15 -5.49
CA VAL A 271 -6.58 -17.90 -5.37
C VAL A 271 -6.62 -17.36 -3.94
N GLN A 272 -7.79 -17.41 -3.30
CA GLN A 272 -7.98 -16.99 -1.92
C GLN A 272 -7.19 -17.88 -0.94
N GLU A 273 -7.23 -19.21 -1.12
CA GLU A 273 -6.46 -20.14 -0.28
C GLU A 273 -4.95 -19.93 -0.42
N VAL A 274 -4.45 -19.74 -1.65
CA VAL A 274 -3.02 -19.44 -1.89
C VAL A 274 -2.61 -18.10 -1.25
N LEU A 275 -3.48 -17.08 -1.30
CA LEU A 275 -3.23 -15.81 -0.62
C LEU A 275 -3.06 -16.02 0.89
N GLU A 276 -4.00 -16.72 1.52
CA GLU A 276 -3.98 -17.00 2.96
C GLU A 276 -2.75 -17.82 3.37
N GLU A 277 -2.49 -18.92 2.69
CA GLU A 277 -1.34 -19.79 2.96
C GLU A 277 -0.02 -19.04 2.82
N TYR A 278 0.13 -18.24 1.76
CA TYR A 278 1.35 -17.49 1.52
C TYR A 278 1.58 -16.41 2.59
N VAL A 279 0.54 -15.68 2.99
CA VAL A 279 0.64 -14.66 4.05
C VAL A 279 1.03 -15.30 5.37
N LEU A 280 0.37 -16.39 5.77
CA LEU A 280 0.70 -17.11 7.00
C LEU A 280 2.12 -17.67 6.98
N ALA A 281 2.53 -18.29 5.87
CA ALA A 281 3.89 -18.79 5.72
C ALA A 281 4.94 -17.67 5.82
N SER A 282 4.69 -16.53 5.15
CA SER A 282 5.57 -15.36 5.19
C SER A 282 5.67 -14.76 6.59
N LEU A 283 4.54 -14.67 7.29
CA LEU A 283 4.50 -14.20 8.66
C LEU A 283 5.26 -15.14 9.60
N ASN A 284 4.96 -16.43 9.57
CA ASN A 284 5.59 -17.42 10.44
C ASN A 284 7.11 -17.47 10.24
N LEU A 285 7.57 -17.45 8.98
CA LEU A 285 8.99 -17.39 8.66
C LEU A 285 9.65 -16.09 9.13
N THR A 286 8.93 -14.96 9.08
CA THR A 286 9.43 -13.70 9.62
C THR A 286 9.58 -13.79 11.14
N LEU A 287 8.54 -14.25 11.86
CA LEU A 287 8.59 -14.39 13.31
C LEU A 287 9.64 -15.40 13.77
N ALA A 288 9.85 -16.50 13.04
CA ALA A 288 10.89 -17.49 13.34
C ALA A 288 12.31 -16.91 13.27
N LYS A 289 12.55 -15.90 12.41
CA LYS A 289 13.83 -15.19 12.31
C LYS A 289 14.07 -14.20 13.46
N HIS A 290 13.06 -13.94 14.29
CA HIS A 290 13.12 -13.04 15.44
C HIS A 290 12.63 -13.74 16.71
N PRO A 291 13.37 -14.74 17.24
CA PRO A 291 12.98 -15.51 18.41
C PRO A 291 12.93 -14.66 19.69
N ASP A 292 13.83 -13.69 19.83
CA ASP A 292 13.97 -12.84 21.03
C ASP A 292 13.00 -11.65 21.06
N LEU A 293 12.12 -11.54 20.06
CA LEU A 293 11.17 -10.46 19.96
C LEU A 293 10.13 -10.56 21.07
N ASP A 294 9.91 -9.48 21.82
CA ASP A 294 8.84 -9.43 22.81
C ASP A 294 7.46 -9.37 22.11
N ARG A 295 6.74 -10.50 22.17
CA ARG A 295 5.46 -10.74 21.49
C ARG A 295 4.22 -10.41 22.34
N ASN A 296 4.37 -9.60 23.38
CA ASN A 296 3.24 -9.10 24.19
C ASN A 296 2.41 -8.04 23.42
N TRP A 297 1.92 -8.43 22.25
CA TRP A 297 1.04 -7.62 21.41
C TRP A 297 -0.40 -7.73 21.93
N GLN A 298 -1.11 -6.61 21.91
CA GLN A 298 -2.52 -6.54 22.29
C GLN A 298 -3.45 -6.84 21.11
N GLY A 299 -2.92 -6.81 19.89
CA GLY A 299 -3.65 -7.05 18.67
C GLY A 299 -2.76 -6.99 17.43
N VAL A 300 -3.39 -7.20 16.28
CA VAL A 300 -2.77 -7.14 14.97
C VAL A 300 -3.39 -5.99 14.19
N ALA A 301 -2.57 -5.05 13.71
CA ALA A 301 -3.04 -3.94 12.88
C ALA A 301 -2.65 -4.19 11.42
N LEU A 302 -3.58 -4.00 10.48
CA LEU A 302 -3.32 -4.24 9.05
C LEU A 302 -3.64 -3.03 8.19
N SER A 303 -2.86 -2.84 7.12
CA SER A 303 -3.11 -1.83 6.08
C SER A 303 -2.51 -2.30 4.74
N GLY A 304 -2.68 -1.51 3.68
CA GLY A 304 -2.48 -1.91 2.29
C GLY A 304 -3.77 -2.42 1.65
N GLY A 305 -3.88 -2.37 0.32
CA GLY A 305 -5.12 -2.71 -0.38
C GLY A 305 -5.62 -4.13 -0.13
N VAL A 306 -4.74 -5.07 0.20
CA VAL A 306 -5.11 -6.46 0.52
C VAL A 306 -5.71 -6.58 1.92
N ALA A 307 -5.49 -5.60 2.81
CA ALA A 307 -6.11 -5.60 4.14
C ALA A 307 -7.64 -5.40 4.12
N SER A 308 -8.24 -5.09 2.95
CA SER A 308 -9.69 -5.14 2.74
C SER A 308 -10.24 -6.57 2.58
N ASN A 309 -9.38 -7.59 2.52
CA ASN A 309 -9.78 -8.99 2.38
C ASN A 309 -10.22 -9.57 3.73
N VAL A 310 -11.51 -9.50 4.03
CA VAL A 310 -12.06 -9.91 5.33
C VAL A 310 -11.87 -11.40 5.66
N ILE A 311 -11.74 -12.25 4.64
CA ILE A 311 -11.46 -13.68 4.82
C ILE A 311 -10.03 -13.86 5.37
N LEU A 312 -9.05 -13.17 4.77
CA LEU A 312 -7.67 -13.15 5.26
C LEU A 312 -7.57 -12.57 6.68
N LEU A 313 -8.29 -11.48 6.97
CA LEU A 313 -8.31 -10.88 8.30
C LEU A 313 -8.76 -11.88 9.37
N ARG A 314 -9.85 -12.62 9.08
CA ARG A 314 -10.35 -13.65 9.99
C ARG A 314 -9.32 -14.76 10.19
N ARG A 315 -8.73 -15.25 9.10
CA ARG A 315 -7.70 -16.29 9.13
C ARG A 315 -6.50 -15.88 9.99
N LEU A 316 -6.06 -14.63 9.89
CA LEU A 316 -4.97 -14.08 10.69
C LEU A 316 -5.33 -13.95 12.17
N SER A 317 -6.54 -13.49 12.49
CA SER A 317 -7.02 -13.41 13.88
C SER A 317 -7.05 -14.79 14.53
N ASP A 318 -7.58 -15.80 13.83
CA ASP A 318 -7.63 -17.18 14.31
C ASP A 318 -6.22 -17.79 14.43
N HIS A 319 -5.30 -17.53 13.50
CA HIS A 319 -3.92 -18.03 13.57
C HIS A 319 -3.11 -17.44 14.72
N LEU A 320 -3.29 -16.14 14.99
CA LEU A 320 -2.52 -15.41 16.00
C LEU A 320 -3.20 -15.36 17.37
N GLN A 321 -4.48 -15.71 17.46
CA GLN A 321 -5.30 -15.58 18.67
C GLN A 321 -5.30 -14.14 19.21
N LEU A 322 -5.35 -13.17 18.30
CA LEU A 322 -5.30 -11.73 18.59
C LEU A 322 -6.43 -11.00 17.87
N PRO A 323 -7.00 -9.94 18.48
CA PRO A 323 -7.96 -9.08 17.80
C PRO A 323 -7.28 -8.35 16.64
N VAL A 324 -8.06 -8.09 15.59
CA VAL A 324 -7.59 -7.41 14.38
C VAL A 324 -8.13 -5.99 14.31
N HIS A 325 -7.26 -5.03 13.98
CA HIS A 325 -7.62 -3.66 13.63
C HIS A 325 -7.27 -3.39 12.17
N VAL A 326 -8.19 -2.79 11.42
CA VAL A 326 -7.96 -2.28 10.08
C VAL A 326 -8.53 -0.86 10.04
N PRO A 327 -7.75 0.15 9.64
CA PRO A 327 -8.26 1.52 9.53
C PRO A 327 -9.34 1.59 8.46
N SER A 328 -10.25 2.57 8.56
CA SER A 328 -11.41 2.70 7.67
C SER A 328 -11.07 2.67 6.17
N THR A 329 -9.88 3.16 5.80
CA THR A 329 -9.37 3.14 4.42
C THR A 329 -7.95 2.56 4.42
N PRO A 330 -7.78 1.23 4.34
CA PRO A 330 -6.45 0.63 4.45
C PRO A 330 -5.61 0.77 3.17
N SER A 331 -6.22 1.08 2.02
CA SER A 331 -5.51 1.28 0.75
C SER A 331 -4.74 2.60 0.69
N ASP A 332 -4.03 2.79 -0.42
CA ASP A 332 -3.32 4.02 -0.78
C ASP A 332 -4.18 5.30 -0.70
N ALA A 333 -5.50 5.13 -0.80
CA ALA A 333 -6.48 6.21 -0.72
C ALA A 333 -6.50 6.94 0.63
N ALA A 334 -5.76 6.50 1.65
CA ALA A 334 -5.54 7.23 2.90
C ALA A 334 -4.06 7.31 3.32
N LEU A 335 -3.12 7.03 2.41
CA LEU A 335 -1.70 6.91 2.76
C LEU A 335 -1.09 8.22 3.27
N GLY A 336 -1.66 9.37 2.87
CA GLY A 336 -1.29 10.68 3.43
C GLY A 336 -1.50 10.78 4.95
N VAL A 337 -2.50 10.09 5.52
CA VAL A 337 -2.68 10.00 6.98
C VAL A 337 -1.52 9.22 7.59
N GLY A 338 -1.17 8.08 6.99
CA GLY A 338 -0.04 7.26 7.41
C GLY A 338 1.30 8.03 7.41
N PHE A 339 1.52 8.87 6.40
CA PHE A 339 2.68 9.75 6.34
C PHE A 339 2.72 10.75 7.49
N LEU A 340 1.59 11.39 7.82
CA LEU A 340 1.52 12.26 8.98
C LEU A 340 1.77 11.49 10.29
N TYR A 341 1.14 10.33 10.48
CA TYR A 341 1.32 9.51 11.68
C TYR A 341 2.76 9.02 11.86
N ALA A 342 3.48 8.74 10.76
CA ALA A 342 4.88 8.34 10.82
C ALA A 342 5.79 9.41 11.45
N VAL A 343 5.39 10.69 11.36
CA VAL A 343 6.11 11.85 11.88
C VAL A 343 5.54 12.32 13.22
N LEU A 344 4.23 12.57 13.26
CA LEU A 344 3.54 13.18 14.41
C LEU A 344 3.39 12.22 15.60
N ARG A 345 3.15 10.93 15.32
CA ARG A 345 2.97 9.87 16.32
C ARG A 345 1.97 10.23 17.43
N PRO A 346 0.69 10.40 17.09
CA PRO A 346 -0.36 10.81 18.02
C PRO A 346 -0.58 9.81 19.16
#